data_AF-A0A6N6PWK1-F1
#
_entry.id   AF-A0A6N6PWK1-F1
#
_cell.length_a   1.000
_cell.length_b   1.000
_cell.length_c   1.000
_cell.angle_alpha   90.00
_cell.angle_beta   90.00
_cell.angle_gamma   90.00
#
_symmetry.space_group_name_H-M   'P 1'
#
loop_
_entity.id
_entity.type
_entity.pdbx_description
1 polymer ?
#
loop_
_entity_poly.entity_id
_entity_poly.type
_entity_poly.pdbx_seq_one_letter_code
_entity_poly.pdbx_strand_id
1 'polypeptide(L)'
;MEHIESAPEINPHWALVLKRCVDWVRLRYRLRWEGLHGAGHWARVLENGLRLAASTPEIRMDVVSSFAVLHDSCRRNDLADPRHGARAAVLVRDLSRQGLLPMDEDGVILLEKACRTHTGGRIPEVPTVMACWDSDRLDLPRIAGVEVRVEWLGTAFAKESAFVEAATHRARAKVFPYRQIFNP
;
A
#
# COMPACT_ATOMS: atom_id res chain seq x y z
N MET A 1 9.83 -20.41 11.15
CA MET A 1 10.27 -19.97 9.80
C MET A 1 9.18 -20.15 8.73
N GLU A 2 8.09 -20.89 9.00
CA GLU A 2 6.98 -21.11 8.03
C GLU A 2 5.99 -19.95 7.88
N HIS A 3 5.90 -19.01 8.84
CA HIS A 3 4.86 -17.96 8.84
C HIS A 3 5.08 -16.79 7.86
N ILE A 4 6.18 -16.77 7.10
CA ILE A 4 6.53 -15.64 6.21
C ILE A 4 6.17 -15.93 4.74
N GLU A 5 5.87 -17.17 4.36
CA GLU A 5 5.73 -17.52 2.93
C GLU A 5 4.31 -17.46 2.39
N SER A 6 3.28 -17.81 3.17
CA SER A 6 1.88 -17.73 2.69
C SER A 6 1.35 -16.30 2.78
N ALA A 7 0.73 -15.82 1.70
CA ALA A 7 0.09 -14.50 1.66
C ALA A 7 -1.00 -14.40 2.74
N PRO A 8 -1.07 -13.30 3.52
CA PRO A 8 -2.12 -13.11 4.50
C PRO A 8 -3.51 -13.22 3.88
N GLU A 9 -4.45 -13.85 4.58
CA GLU A 9 -5.85 -13.87 4.17
C GLU A 9 -6.52 -12.52 4.46
N ILE A 10 -7.32 -12.04 3.49
CA ILE A 10 -8.13 -10.84 3.64
C ILE A 10 -9.56 -11.27 3.92
N ASN A 11 -10.20 -10.66 4.91
CA ASN A 11 -11.63 -10.86 5.17
C ASN A 11 -12.44 -10.69 3.86
N PRO A 12 -13.35 -11.63 3.50
CA PRO A 12 -14.10 -11.59 2.25
C PRO A 12 -14.84 -10.27 1.98
N HIS A 13 -15.38 -9.63 3.02
CA HIS A 13 -16.01 -8.32 2.90
C HIS A 13 -15.02 -7.26 2.39
N TRP A 14 -13.84 -7.19 3.00
CA TRP A 14 -12.79 -6.24 2.59
C TRP A 14 -12.17 -6.61 1.24
N ALA A 15 -12.05 -7.89 0.89
CA ALA A 15 -11.62 -8.30 -0.44
C ALA A 15 -12.57 -7.75 -1.52
N LEU A 16 -13.89 -7.78 -1.29
CA LEU A 16 -14.88 -7.20 -2.19
C LEU A 16 -14.79 -5.67 -2.25
N VAL A 17 -14.62 -5.00 -1.11
CA VAL A 17 -14.43 -3.54 -1.06
C VAL A 17 -13.20 -3.13 -1.87
N LEU A 18 -12.07 -3.80 -1.66
CA LEU A 18 -10.83 -3.53 -2.40
C LEU A 18 -11.01 -3.81 -3.89
N LYS A 19 -11.66 -4.91 -4.28
CA LYS A 19 -11.94 -5.22 -5.69
C LYS A 19 -12.75 -4.11 -6.37
N ARG A 20 -13.83 -3.64 -5.72
CA ARG A 20 -14.66 -2.54 -6.24
C ARG A 20 -13.86 -1.24 -6.36
N CYS A 21 -13.01 -0.94 -5.37
CA CYS A 21 -12.12 0.22 -5.40
C CYS A 21 -11.11 0.14 -6.56
N VAL A 22 -10.45 -1.02 -6.70
CA VAL A 22 -9.51 -1.32 -7.79
C VAL A 22 -10.18 -1.17 -9.15
N ASP A 23 -11.37 -1.74 -9.35
CA ASP A 23 -12.12 -1.63 -10.60
C ASP A 23 -12.44 -0.16 -10.93
N TRP A 24 -12.86 0.61 -9.91
CA TRP A 24 -13.14 2.03 -10.07
C TRP A 24 -11.89 2.83 -10.46
N VAL A 25 -10.77 2.56 -9.80
CA VAL A 25 -9.48 3.22 -10.06
C VAL A 25 -8.94 2.84 -11.43
N ARG A 26 -8.99 1.56 -11.80
CA ARG A 26 -8.47 1.03 -13.07
C ARG A 26 -9.05 1.76 -14.28
N LEU A 27 -10.35 2.05 -14.25
CA LEU A 27 -11.03 2.77 -15.33
C LEU A 27 -10.54 4.23 -15.51
N ARG A 28 -9.84 4.77 -14.51
CA ARG A 28 -9.38 6.18 -14.46
C ARG A 28 -7.86 6.30 -14.35
N TYR A 29 -7.16 5.18 -14.20
CA TYR A 29 -5.72 5.15 -14.01
C TYR A 29 -5.02 5.57 -15.30
N ARG A 30 -4.08 6.51 -15.18
CA ARG A 30 -3.47 7.19 -16.33
C ARG A 30 -2.18 6.57 -16.83
N LEU A 31 -1.59 5.67 -16.07
CA LEU A 31 -0.34 4.98 -16.42
C LEU A 31 -0.63 3.54 -16.83
N ARG A 32 0.42 2.81 -17.22
CA ARG A 32 0.28 1.39 -17.56
C ARG A 32 -0.12 0.61 -16.32
N TRP A 33 -1.20 -0.17 -16.42
CA TRP A 33 -1.71 -1.02 -15.32
C TRP A 33 -0.65 -2.00 -14.81
N GLU A 34 0.16 -2.54 -15.71
CA GLU A 34 1.27 -3.45 -15.43
C GLU A 34 2.62 -2.71 -15.31
N GLY A 35 2.58 -1.38 -15.20
CA GLY A 35 3.73 -0.51 -15.10
C GLY A 35 4.35 -0.43 -13.71
N LEU A 36 5.34 0.46 -13.56
CA LEU A 36 6.16 0.59 -12.36
C LEU A 36 5.34 0.94 -11.10
N HIS A 37 4.33 1.79 -11.24
CA HIS A 37 3.43 2.21 -10.17
C HIS A 37 2.02 1.61 -10.32
N GLY A 38 1.93 0.46 -11.02
CA GLY A 38 0.67 -0.22 -11.34
C GLY A 38 0.29 -1.33 -10.36
N ALA A 39 -0.64 -2.19 -10.79
CA ALA A 39 -1.32 -3.17 -9.94
C ALA A 39 -0.40 -4.17 -9.25
N GLY A 40 0.69 -4.59 -9.92
CA GLY A 40 1.68 -5.48 -9.30
C GLY A 40 2.38 -4.85 -8.10
N HIS A 41 2.67 -3.55 -8.18
CA HIS A 41 3.21 -2.79 -7.04
C HIS A 41 2.17 -2.67 -5.92
N TRP A 42 0.96 -2.23 -6.23
CA TRP A 42 -0.12 -2.11 -5.24
C TRP A 42 -0.42 -3.42 -4.51
N ALA A 43 -0.36 -4.55 -5.20
CA ALA A 43 -0.54 -5.86 -4.61
C ALA A 43 0.57 -6.22 -3.61
N ARG A 44 1.83 -5.90 -3.90
CA ARG A 44 2.94 -6.14 -2.96
C ARG A 44 2.90 -5.17 -1.78
N VAL A 45 2.47 -3.93 -1.98
CA VAL A 45 2.21 -2.98 -0.90
C VAL A 45 1.09 -3.51 0.02
N LEU A 46 0.04 -4.11 -0.55
CA LEU A 46 -1.04 -4.75 0.22
C LEU A 46 -0.49 -5.91 1.06
N GLU A 47 0.24 -6.83 0.43
CA GLU A 47 0.91 -7.96 1.11
C GLU A 47 1.76 -7.49 2.29
N ASN A 48 2.60 -6.47 2.09
CA ASN A 48 3.45 -5.92 3.14
C ASN A 48 2.60 -5.28 4.26
N GLY A 49 1.58 -4.50 3.91
CA GLY A 49 0.70 -3.82 4.85
C GLY A 49 -0.11 -4.78 5.73
N LEU A 50 -0.62 -5.87 5.16
CA LEU A 50 -1.37 -6.89 5.88
C LEU A 50 -0.48 -7.62 6.91
N ARG A 51 0.77 -7.95 6.54
CA ARG A 51 1.74 -8.56 7.47
C ARG A 51 2.10 -7.61 8.60
N LEU A 52 2.32 -6.32 8.31
CA LEU A 52 2.58 -5.30 9.33
C LEU A 52 1.41 -5.19 10.32
N ALA A 53 0.19 -5.13 9.82
CA ALA A 53 -1.01 -5.04 10.64
C ALA A 53 -1.29 -6.31 11.45
N ALA A 54 -0.98 -7.49 10.91
CA ALA A 54 -1.09 -8.74 11.66
C ALA A 54 -0.09 -8.82 12.82
N SER A 55 1.09 -8.22 12.69
CA SER A 55 2.14 -8.21 13.72
C SER A 55 2.02 -7.06 14.74
N THR A 56 1.16 -6.07 14.52
CA THR A 56 1.05 -4.87 15.37
C THR A 56 -0.42 -4.45 15.57
N PRO A 57 -1.02 -4.72 16.74
CA PRO A 57 -2.45 -4.51 17.01
C PRO A 57 -2.98 -3.09 16.77
N GLU A 58 -2.14 -2.07 16.93
CA GLU A 58 -2.50 -0.66 16.76
C GLU A 58 -2.60 -0.21 15.29
N ILE A 59 -2.19 -1.06 14.35
CA ILE A 59 -2.26 -0.78 12.92
C ILE A 59 -3.64 -1.17 12.40
N ARG A 60 -4.32 -0.20 11.80
CA ARG A 60 -5.62 -0.40 11.17
C ARG A 60 -5.50 -1.09 9.82
N MET A 61 -5.96 -2.35 9.78
CA MET A 61 -5.95 -3.22 8.61
C MET A 61 -6.70 -2.63 7.40
N ASP A 62 -7.83 -1.98 7.63
CA ASP A 62 -8.66 -1.35 6.61
C ASP A 62 -7.95 -0.16 5.94
N VAL A 63 -7.23 0.64 6.73
CA VAL A 63 -6.45 1.79 6.26
C VAL A 63 -5.24 1.32 5.43
N VAL A 64 -4.42 0.40 5.94
CA VAL A 64 -3.23 -0.08 5.19
C VAL A 64 -3.63 -0.77 3.89
N SER A 65 -4.75 -1.50 3.88
CA SER A 65 -5.27 -2.16 2.69
C SER A 65 -5.74 -1.17 1.64
N SER A 66 -6.47 -0.14 2.06
CA SER A 66 -6.96 0.91 1.17
C SER A 66 -5.81 1.80 0.65
N PHE A 67 -4.80 2.07 1.49
CA PHE A 67 -3.60 2.80 1.10
C PHE A 67 -2.85 2.11 -0.04
N ALA A 68 -2.70 0.79 0.04
CA ALA A 68 -2.01 0.01 -0.97
C ALA A 68 -2.58 0.23 -2.39
N VAL A 69 -3.89 0.37 -2.51
CA VAL A 69 -4.60 0.63 -3.78
C VAL A 69 -4.50 2.10 -4.20
N LEU A 70 -4.53 3.04 -3.25
CA LEU A 70 -4.82 4.44 -3.54
C LEU A 70 -3.60 5.37 -3.58
N HIS A 71 -2.52 5.10 -2.84
CA HIS A 71 -1.43 6.05 -2.65
C HIS A 71 -0.81 6.56 -3.97
N ASP A 72 -0.65 5.66 -4.95
CA ASP A 72 -0.09 5.93 -6.28
C ASP A 72 -1.14 5.96 -7.41
N SER A 73 -2.42 5.73 -7.09
CA SER A 73 -3.52 5.71 -8.07
C SER A 73 -3.68 7.03 -8.84
N CYS A 74 -3.22 8.13 -8.25
CA CYS A 74 -3.37 9.48 -8.80
C CYS A 74 -2.11 10.01 -9.49
N ARG A 75 -1.10 9.17 -9.76
CA ARG A 75 0.07 9.56 -10.54
C ARG A 75 -0.32 10.00 -11.96
N ARG A 76 0.42 10.98 -12.48
CA ARG A 76 0.29 11.49 -13.86
C ARG A 76 1.47 11.09 -14.75
N ASN A 77 2.57 10.64 -14.15
CA ASN A 77 3.73 10.08 -14.84
C ASN A 77 4.52 9.14 -13.89
N ASP A 78 5.42 8.34 -14.46
CA ASP A 78 6.32 7.45 -13.72
C ASP A 78 7.60 8.16 -13.20
N LEU A 79 7.77 9.45 -13.49
CA LEU A 79 8.92 10.27 -13.10
C LEU A 79 8.61 11.01 -11.78
N ALA A 80 9.08 12.25 -11.67
CA ALA A 80 8.78 13.15 -10.58
C ALA A 80 7.33 13.63 -10.66
N ASP A 81 6.51 13.18 -9.72
CA ASP A 81 5.14 13.67 -9.54
C ASP A 81 4.89 13.99 -8.06
N PRO A 82 5.53 15.02 -7.48
CA PRO A 82 5.48 15.29 -6.04
C PRO A 82 4.07 15.55 -5.47
N ARG A 83 3.06 15.75 -6.34
CA ARG A 83 1.67 16.02 -5.95
C ARG A 83 0.75 14.80 -6.04
N HIS A 84 1.23 13.60 -6.40
CA HIS A 84 0.37 12.42 -6.52
C HIS A 84 -0.31 12.06 -5.20
N GLY A 85 0.44 12.05 -4.09
CA GLY A 85 -0.11 11.77 -2.76
C GLY A 85 -1.21 12.74 -2.34
N ALA A 86 -1.03 14.05 -2.61
CA ALA A 86 -2.05 15.06 -2.32
C ALA A 86 -3.34 14.85 -3.13
N ARG A 87 -3.23 14.39 -4.38
CA ARG A 87 -4.39 14.04 -5.21
C ARG A 87 -5.04 12.74 -4.75
N ALA A 88 -4.25 11.74 -4.36
CA ALA A 88 -4.75 10.50 -3.79
C ALA A 88 -5.55 10.75 -2.50
N ALA A 89 -5.10 11.67 -1.65
CA ALA A 89 -5.84 12.06 -0.45
C ALA A 89 -7.21 12.72 -0.78
N VAL A 90 -7.29 13.55 -1.83
CA VAL A 90 -8.59 14.07 -2.29
C VAL A 90 -9.49 12.93 -2.79
N LEU A 91 -8.92 12.00 -3.58
CA LEU A 91 -9.66 10.85 -4.06
C LEU A 91 -10.21 9.97 -2.93
N VAL A 92 -9.44 9.76 -1.85
CA VAL A 92 -9.89 9.03 -0.66
C VAL A 92 -11.19 9.62 -0.11
N ARG A 93 -11.26 10.95 0.05
CA ARG A 93 -12.46 11.64 0.54
C ARG A 93 -13.65 11.42 -0.38
N ASP A 94 -13.42 11.51 -1.69
CA ASP A 94 -14.47 11.37 -2.70
C ASP A 94 -15.02 9.94 -2.73
N LEU A 95 -14.15 8.92 -2.60
CA LEU A 95 -14.56 7.51 -2.56
C LEU A 95 -15.30 7.17 -1.26
N SER A 96 -14.89 7.73 -0.13
CA SER A 96 -15.59 7.61 1.15
C SER A 96 -17.02 8.16 1.05
N ARG A 97 -17.18 9.38 0.51
CA ARG A 97 -18.51 10.00 0.30
C ARG A 97 -19.41 9.22 -0.66
N GLN A 98 -18.83 8.51 -1.63
CA GLN A 98 -19.54 7.63 -2.55
C GLN A 98 -19.87 6.25 -1.95
N GLY A 99 -19.43 5.95 -0.72
CA GLY A 99 -19.62 4.65 -0.08
C GLY A 99 -18.76 3.53 -0.68
N LEU A 100 -17.74 3.86 -1.48
CA LEU A 100 -16.78 2.88 -2.02
C LEU A 100 -15.69 2.50 -1.02
N LEU A 101 -15.50 3.32 0.02
CA LEU A 101 -14.68 3.02 1.18
C LEU A 101 -15.57 3.08 2.43
N PRO A 102 -16.22 1.96 2.82
CA PRO A 102 -17.05 1.89 4.02
C PRO A 102 -16.18 1.86 5.28
N MET A 103 -15.55 3.00 5.56
CA MET A 103 -14.60 3.26 6.65
C MET A 103 -15.12 4.43 7.48
N ASP A 104 -14.88 4.41 8.78
CA ASP A 104 -15.22 5.53 9.67
C ASP A 104 -14.35 6.77 9.39
N GLU A 105 -14.76 7.91 9.96
CA GLU A 105 -14.08 9.19 9.71
C GLU A 105 -12.61 9.18 10.16
N ASP A 106 -12.30 8.54 11.29
CA ASP A 106 -10.93 8.42 11.79
C ASP A 106 -10.04 7.63 10.81
N GLY A 107 -10.56 6.55 10.24
CA GLY A 107 -9.86 5.78 9.22
C GLY A 107 -9.63 6.59 7.95
N VAL A 108 -10.64 7.35 7.51
CA VAL A 108 -10.54 8.22 6.34
C VAL A 108 -9.46 9.28 6.56
N ILE A 109 -9.42 9.91 7.73
CA ILE A 109 -8.38 10.90 8.11
C ILE A 109 -6.98 10.26 8.08
N LEU A 110 -6.83 9.04 8.62
CA LEU A 110 -5.56 8.31 8.59
C LEU A 110 -5.13 7.99 7.17
N LEU A 111 -6.04 7.52 6.32
CA LEU A 111 -5.78 7.17 4.93
C LEU A 111 -5.42 8.40 4.10
N GLU A 112 -6.14 9.52 4.27
CA GLU A 112 -5.80 10.81 3.66
C GLU A 112 -4.40 11.26 4.05
N LYS A 113 -4.07 11.19 5.35
CA LYS A 113 -2.75 11.56 5.86
C LYS A 113 -1.67 10.67 5.26
N ALA A 114 -1.87 9.35 5.25
CA ALA A 114 -0.94 8.39 4.69
C ALA A 114 -0.67 8.67 3.20
N CYS A 115 -1.73 8.72 2.38
CA CYS A 115 -1.62 9.03 0.95
C CYS A 115 -0.92 10.36 0.70
N ARG A 116 -1.30 11.43 1.42
CA ARG A 116 -0.73 12.77 1.22
C ARG A 116 0.77 12.84 1.49
N THR A 117 1.28 12.03 2.41
CA THR A 117 2.60 12.24 3.01
C THR A 117 3.61 11.13 2.74
N HIS A 118 3.22 9.98 2.16
CA HIS A 118 4.07 8.78 2.03
C HIS A 118 5.43 8.93 1.35
N THR A 119 5.63 9.97 0.53
CA THR A 119 6.94 10.27 -0.08
C THR A 119 7.83 11.17 0.77
N GLY A 120 7.39 11.55 1.98
CA GLY A 120 8.15 12.37 2.91
C GLY A 120 9.38 11.67 3.48
N GLY A 121 10.35 12.43 3.99
CA GLY A 121 11.60 11.89 4.53
C GLY A 121 11.61 11.57 6.03
N ARG A 122 10.59 11.97 6.79
CA ARG A 122 10.50 11.74 8.25
C ARG A 122 9.56 10.58 8.57
N ILE A 123 9.98 9.66 9.44
CA ILE A 123 9.13 8.56 9.89
C ILE A 123 7.87 9.13 10.59
N PRO A 124 6.65 8.73 10.21
CA PRO A 124 5.42 9.19 10.85
C PRO A 124 5.34 8.69 12.30
N GLU A 125 4.77 9.50 13.21
CA GLU A 125 4.54 9.08 14.60
C GLU A 125 3.29 8.22 14.78
N VAL A 126 2.34 8.31 13.85
CA VAL A 126 1.07 7.56 13.92
C VAL A 126 1.28 6.14 13.38
N PRO A 127 1.08 5.07 14.17
CA PRO A 127 1.45 3.70 13.79
C PRO A 127 0.85 3.24 12.45
N THR A 128 -0.44 3.52 12.21
CA THR A 128 -1.08 3.15 10.95
C THR A 128 -0.49 3.89 9.74
N VAL A 129 -0.18 5.19 9.88
CA VAL A 129 0.44 5.98 8.80
C VAL A 129 1.87 5.50 8.53
N MET A 130 2.61 5.21 9.60
CA MET A 130 3.94 4.63 9.55
C MET A 130 3.93 3.29 8.81
N ALA A 131 2.99 2.40 9.12
CA ALA A 131 2.84 1.11 8.45
C ALA A 131 2.51 1.23 6.96
N CYS A 132 1.69 2.20 6.58
CA CYS A 132 1.42 2.51 5.17
C CYS A 132 2.72 2.91 4.44
N TRP A 133 3.55 3.74 5.07
CA TRP A 133 4.83 4.13 4.46
C TRP A 133 5.81 2.97 4.38
N ASP A 134 5.91 2.19 5.45
CA ASP A 134 6.77 1.00 5.49
C ASP A 134 6.38 0.01 4.39
N SER A 135 5.07 -0.22 4.17
CA SER A 135 4.60 -1.18 3.17
C SER A 135 4.96 -0.79 1.73
N ASP A 136 4.95 0.51 1.41
CA ASP A 136 5.43 1.06 0.13
C ASP A 136 6.96 0.99 0.01
N ARG A 137 7.69 1.43 1.05
CA ARG A 137 9.16 1.42 1.08
C ARG A 137 9.76 0.03 0.95
N LEU A 138 9.11 -0.98 1.54
CA LEU A 138 9.51 -2.38 1.43
C LEU A 138 9.40 -2.92 0.00
N ASP A 139 8.63 -2.27 -0.90
CA ASP A 139 8.53 -2.65 -2.31
C ASP A 139 9.47 -1.86 -3.23
N LEU A 140 10.31 -0.97 -2.69
CA LEU A 140 11.29 -0.21 -3.48
C LEU A 140 12.27 -1.09 -4.30
N PRO A 141 12.72 -2.28 -3.83
CA PRO A 141 13.61 -3.14 -4.62
C PRO A 141 13.05 -3.67 -5.94
N ARG A 142 11.77 -3.39 -6.25
CA ARG A 142 11.20 -3.61 -7.59
C ARG A 142 11.91 -2.78 -8.66
N ILE A 143 12.52 -1.66 -8.27
CA ILE A 143 13.30 -0.78 -9.14
C ILE A 143 14.74 -1.25 -9.12
N ALA A 144 15.31 -1.53 -10.29
CA ALA A 144 16.67 -2.03 -10.41
C ALA A 144 17.68 -1.08 -9.73
N GLY A 145 18.51 -1.63 -8.84
CA GLY A 145 19.53 -0.89 -8.11
C GLY A 145 19.02 -0.10 -6.91
N VAL A 146 17.74 -0.24 -6.53
CA VAL A 146 17.19 0.38 -5.31
C VAL A 146 17.11 -0.68 -4.21
N GLU A 147 17.56 -0.31 -3.01
CA GLU A 147 17.53 -1.16 -1.82
C GLU A 147 16.55 -0.61 -0.78
N VAL A 148 16.05 -1.48 0.09
CA VAL A 148 15.33 -1.05 1.29
C VAL A 148 16.33 -0.35 2.23
N ARG A 149 15.97 0.85 2.69
CA ARG A 149 16.71 1.58 3.71
C ARG A 149 16.03 1.37 5.06
N VAL A 150 16.58 0.49 5.88
CA VAL A 150 16.01 0.09 7.18
C VAL A 150 15.86 1.29 8.12
N GLU A 151 16.76 2.27 8.02
CA GLU A 151 16.71 3.53 8.76
C GLU A 151 15.51 4.43 8.39
N TRP A 152 14.83 4.13 7.27
CA TRP A 152 13.59 4.80 6.88
C TRP A 152 12.35 4.00 7.26
N LEU A 153 12.48 2.79 7.77
CA LEU A 153 11.34 2.03 8.27
C LEU A 153 11.02 2.48 9.69
N GLY A 154 9.74 2.50 10.04
CA GLY A 154 9.29 2.98 11.34
C GLY A 154 8.96 1.85 12.30
N THR A 155 8.14 0.91 11.87
CA THR A 155 7.62 -0.17 12.72
C THR A 155 8.71 -1.17 13.06
N ALA A 156 8.63 -1.79 14.25
CA ALA A 156 9.62 -2.76 14.69
C ALA A 156 9.68 -3.97 13.73
N PHE A 157 8.51 -4.49 13.34
CA PHE A 157 8.40 -5.62 12.42
C PHE A 157 8.95 -5.30 11.02
N ALA A 158 8.73 -4.08 10.49
CA ALA A 158 9.31 -3.68 9.20
C ALA A 158 10.84 -3.76 9.17
N LYS A 159 11.49 -3.57 10.33
CA LYS A 159 12.96 -3.56 10.45
C LYS A 159 13.57 -4.94 10.62
N GLU A 160 12.78 -5.98 10.83
CA GLU A 160 13.30 -7.34 10.99
C GLU A 160 13.94 -7.82 9.68
N SER A 161 15.19 -8.30 9.76
CA SER A 161 15.95 -8.72 8.57
C SER A 161 15.20 -9.75 7.73
N ALA A 162 14.56 -10.74 8.37
CA ALA A 162 13.79 -11.77 7.68
C ALA A 162 12.62 -11.17 6.88
N PHE A 163 11.96 -10.14 7.39
CA PHE A 163 10.85 -9.51 6.69
C PHE A 163 11.33 -8.60 5.56
N VAL A 164 12.43 -7.87 5.76
CA VAL A 164 13.09 -7.07 4.70
C VAL A 164 13.57 -7.97 3.56
N GLU A 165 14.20 -9.10 3.86
CA GLU A 165 14.65 -10.09 2.86
C GLU A 165 13.47 -10.65 2.08
N ALA A 166 12.40 -11.06 2.78
CA ALA A 166 11.20 -11.57 2.13
C ALA A 166 10.51 -10.53 1.24
N ALA A 167 10.38 -9.27 1.71
CA ALA A 167 9.83 -8.18 0.91
C ALA A 167 10.70 -7.86 -0.32
N THR A 168 12.01 -7.83 -0.14
CA THR A 168 12.98 -7.62 -1.22
C THR A 168 12.89 -8.71 -2.28
N HIS A 169 12.80 -9.98 -1.86
CA HIS A 169 12.60 -11.10 -2.77
C HIS A 169 11.28 -10.96 -3.54
N ARG A 170 10.16 -10.68 -2.85
CA ARG A 170 8.84 -10.44 -3.50
C ARG A 170 8.91 -9.33 -4.53
N ALA A 171 9.55 -8.21 -4.19
CA ALA A 171 9.68 -7.04 -5.05
C ALA A 171 10.50 -7.33 -6.31
N ARG A 172 11.69 -7.93 -6.15
CA ARG A 172 12.60 -8.27 -7.27
C ARG A 172 12.05 -9.37 -8.18
N ALA A 173 11.42 -10.39 -7.60
CA ALA A 173 10.77 -11.47 -8.35
C ALA A 173 9.45 -11.02 -9.00
N LYS A 174 9.01 -9.76 -8.79
CA LYS A 174 7.74 -9.21 -9.29
C LYS A 174 6.55 -10.12 -8.95
N VAL A 175 6.54 -10.64 -7.73
CA VAL A 175 5.42 -11.43 -7.22
C VAL A 175 4.15 -10.58 -7.33
N PHE A 176 3.06 -11.20 -7.77
CA PHE A 176 1.77 -10.54 -7.92
C PHE A 176 0.74 -11.25 -7.02
N PRO A 177 0.72 -10.95 -5.71
CA PRO A 177 -0.24 -11.53 -4.79
C PRO A 177 -1.65 -10.96 -5.07
N TYR A 178 -2.68 -11.61 -4.51
CA TYR A 178 -4.07 -11.14 -4.58
C TYR A 178 -4.59 -10.84 -6.00
N ARG A 179 -4.21 -11.65 -7.00
CA ARG A 179 -4.65 -11.44 -8.40
C ARG A 179 -6.17 -11.34 -8.54
N GLN A 180 -6.95 -12.03 -7.71
CA GLN A 180 -8.41 -11.92 -7.68
C GLN A 180 -8.94 -10.52 -7.32
N ILE A 181 -8.13 -9.69 -6.64
CA ILE A 181 -8.45 -8.30 -6.30
C ILE A 181 -7.99 -7.36 -7.41
N PHE A 182 -6.81 -7.60 -7.98
CA PHE A 182 -6.11 -6.69 -8.90
C PHE A 182 -6.25 -7.02 -10.40
N ASN A 183 -6.71 -8.23 -10.70
CA ASN A 183 -6.95 -8.75 -12.03
C ASN A 183 -8.44 -9.09 -12.16
N PRO A 184 -9.08 -8.88 -13.32
CA PRO A 184 -10.43 -9.34 -13.56
C PRO A 184 -10.47 -10.86 -13.76
#